data_AF-A0A847CE67-F1
#
_entry.id   AF-A0A847CE67-F1
#
_cell.length_a   1.000
_cell.length_b   1.000
_cell.length_c   1.000
_cell.angle_alpha   90.00
_cell.angle_beta   90.00
_cell.angle_gamma   90.00
#
_symmetry.space_group_name_H-M   'P 1'
#
loop_
_entity.id
_entity.type
_entity.pdbx_description
1 polymer ?
#
loop_
_entity_poly.entity_id
_entity_poly.type
_entity_poly.pdbx_seq_one_letter_code
_entity_poly.pdbx_strand_id
1 'polypeptide(L)'
;MNNIISAIINLVETPKIELIRKGSSHIRANNMGEALEEYIKDLFAGTVEINDPIVRNATLSTTFSYLGNQNNPPDIMLWGGDAIEVKKIESKSAALALNSSYP
;
A
#
# COMPACT_ATOMS: atom_id res chain seq x y z
N MET A 1 -3.15 -14.83 -9.30
CA MET A 1 -3.69 -13.51 -9.65
C MET A 1 -3.98 -12.81 -8.35
N ASN A 2 -3.27 -11.72 -8.06
CA ASN A 2 -3.33 -11.05 -6.77
C ASN A 2 -4.61 -10.21 -6.70
N ASN A 3 -5.28 -10.22 -5.55
CA ASN A 3 -6.51 -9.48 -5.31
C ASN A 3 -6.67 -9.21 -3.81
N ILE A 4 -7.78 -8.56 -3.42
CA ILE A 4 -8.04 -8.21 -2.02
C ILE A 4 -8.07 -9.42 -1.08
N ILE A 5 -8.53 -10.58 -1.55
CA ILE A 5 -8.57 -11.81 -0.74
C ILE A 5 -7.15 -12.28 -0.43
N SER A 6 -6.26 -12.29 -1.44
CA SER A 6 -4.85 -12.62 -1.22
C SER A 6 -4.18 -11.66 -0.24
N ALA A 7 -4.47 -10.35 -0.34
CA ALA A 7 -3.93 -9.36 0.58
C ALA A 7 -4.41 -9.57 2.02
N ILE A 8 -5.69 -9.93 2.22
CA ILE A 8 -6.23 -10.26 3.54
C ILE A 8 -5.59 -11.52 4.10
N ILE A 9 -5.34 -12.55 3.28
CA ILE A 9 -4.64 -13.76 3.71
C ILE A 9 -3.22 -13.40 4.20
N ASN A 10 -2.47 -12.65 3.40
CA ASN A 10 -1.11 -12.21 3.76
C ASN A 10 -1.10 -11.36 5.06
N LEU A 11 -2.16 -10.58 5.30
CA LEU A 11 -2.30 -9.77 6.52
C LEU A 11 -2.51 -10.66 7.75
N VAL A 12 -3.32 -11.70 7.63
CA VAL A 12 -3.62 -12.62 8.73
C VAL A 12 -2.44 -13.55 9.02
N GLU A 13 -1.73 -14.01 7.98
CA GLU A 13 -0.62 -14.95 8.12
C GLU A 13 0.69 -14.27 8.57
N THR A 14 0.94 -13.05 8.08
CA THR A 14 2.16 -12.27 8.35
C THR A 14 1.84 -10.83 8.79
N PRO A 15 1.19 -10.64 9.96
CA PRO A 15 0.85 -9.31 10.45
C PRO A 15 2.12 -8.55 10.88
N LYS A 16 2.27 -7.31 10.40
CA LYS A 16 3.27 -6.35 10.91
C LYS A 16 2.55 -5.28 11.72
N ILE A 17 2.75 -5.31 13.03
CA ILE A 17 2.15 -4.37 13.99
C ILE A 17 2.93 -3.05 14.11
N GLU A 18 4.19 -3.04 13.69
CA GLU A 18 5.05 -1.86 13.65
C GLU A 18 5.53 -1.63 12.22
N LEU A 19 5.14 -0.50 11.65
CA LEU A 19 5.58 -0.08 10.32
C LEU A 19 6.71 0.93 10.50
N ILE A 20 7.95 0.49 10.26
CA ILE A 20 9.14 1.33 10.38
C ILE A 20 9.68 1.60 8.99
N ARG A 21 9.64 2.86 8.55
CA ARG A 21 10.41 3.30 7.39
C ARG A 21 11.60 4.14 7.82
N LYS A 22 12.80 3.79 7.35
CA LYS A 22 14.01 4.62 7.46
C LYS A 22 13.95 5.66 6.33
N GLY A 23 13.52 6.90 6.60
CA GLY A 23 13.43 7.94 5.57
C GLY A 23 13.15 9.36 6.11
N SER A 24 13.80 10.36 5.52
CA SER A 24 14.27 11.64 6.08
C SER A 24 13.30 12.84 6.02
N SER A 25 12.01 12.67 6.32
CA SER A 25 11.04 13.77 6.24
C SER A 25 10.67 14.31 7.63
N HIS A 26 10.78 15.64 7.81
CA HIS A 26 10.55 16.34 9.09
C HIS A 26 9.08 16.40 9.54
N ILE A 27 8.13 15.78 8.82
CA ILE A 27 6.70 15.80 9.16
C ILE A 27 6.22 14.36 9.43
N ARG A 28 6.08 14.02 10.72
CA ARG A 28 5.75 12.66 11.20
C ARG A 28 4.50 12.04 10.58
N ALA A 29 3.46 12.83 10.29
CA ALA A 29 2.20 12.33 9.76
C ALA A 29 2.33 11.77 8.32
N ASN A 30 3.08 12.47 7.45
CA ASN A 30 3.31 12.00 6.08
C ASN A 30 4.09 10.69 6.07
N ASN A 31 5.04 10.53 7.00
CA ASN A 31 5.83 9.31 7.13
C ASN A 31 4.98 8.09 7.54
N MET A 32 3.89 8.29 8.28
CA MET A 32 2.98 7.19 8.66
C MET A 32 2.06 6.76 7.52
N GLY A 33 1.56 7.70 6.71
CA GLY A 33 0.75 7.39 5.53
C GLY A 33 1.54 6.57 4.51
N GLU A 34 2.74 7.04 4.17
CA GLU A 34 3.63 6.35 3.22
C GLU A 34 4.03 4.94 3.72
N ALA A 35 4.30 4.79 5.02
CA ALA A 35 4.61 3.47 5.59
C ALA A 35 3.43 2.50 5.50
N LEU A 36 2.19 3.00 5.68
CA LEU A 36 0.99 2.20 5.49
C LEU A 36 0.80 1.80 4.03
N GLU A 37 1.00 2.73 3.09
CA GLU A 37 0.93 2.45 1.65
C GLU A 37 1.91 1.35 1.23
N GLU A 38 3.18 1.43 1.67
CA GLU A 38 4.16 0.39 1.36
C GLU A 38 3.78 -0.97 1.97
N TYR A 39 3.23 -0.98 3.18
CA TYR A 39 2.76 -2.23 3.78
C TYR A 39 1.58 -2.84 3.01
N ILE A 40 0.62 -2.01 2.58
CA ILE A 40 -0.48 -2.49 1.72
C ILE A 40 0.05 -3.05 0.40
N LYS A 41 1.03 -2.39 -0.24
CA LYS A 41 1.68 -2.94 -1.44
C LYS A 41 2.28 -4.31 -1.18
N ASP A 42 2.96 -4.47 -0.05
CA ASP A 42 3.57 -5.75 0.35
C ASP A 42 2.54 -6.83 0.61
N LEU A 43 1.40 -6.49 1.22
CA LEU A 43 0.29 -7.43 1.42
C LEU A 43 -0.29 -7.90 0.09
N PHE A 44 -0.52 -6.99 -0.85
CA PHE A 44 -1.05 -7.36 -2.16
C PHE A 44 -0.04 -8.15 -2.99
N ALA A 45 1.26 -7.88 -2.86
CA ALA A 45 2.31 -8.57 -3.62
C ALA A 45 2.86 -9.84 -2.93
N GLY A 46 2.53 -10.07 -1.66
CA GLY A 46 3.08 -11.18 -0.88
C GLY A 46 4.56 -10.98 -0.52
N THR A 47 4.98 -9.74 -0.31
CA THR A 47 6.39 -9.36 -0.12
C THR A 47 6.75 -8.87 1.28
N VAL A 48 5.85 -9.06 2.25
CA VAL A 48 5.99 -8.57 3.64
C VAL A 48 7.32 -8.99 4.31
N GLU A 49 7.80 -10.20 4.04
CA GLU A 49 9.05 -10.72 4.61
C GLU A 49 10.25 -10.65 3.63
N ILE A 50 10.08 -10.03 2.46
CA ILE A 50 11.16 -9.89 1.48
C ILE A 50 12.01 -8.67 1.82
N ASN A 51 13.20 -8.92 2.36
CA ASN A 51 14.15 -7.88 2.73
C ASN A 51 15.03 -7.41 1.55
N ASP A 52 15.13 -8.19 0.48
CA ASP A 52 15.91 -7.80 -0.70
C ASP A 52 15.09 -6.81 -1.55
N PRO A 53 15.52 -5.54 -1.67
CA PRO A 53 14.79 -4.53 -2.40
C PRO A 53 14.68 -4.82 -3.90
N ILE A 54 15.64 -5.54 -4.48
CA ILE A 54 15.62 -5.88 -5.91
C ILE A 54 14.51 -6.91 -6.16
N VAL A 55 14.46 -7.96 -5.33
CA VAL A 55 13.43 -9.01 -5.40
C VAL A 55 12.04 -8.43 -5.12
N ARG A 56 11.94 -7.58 -4.08
CA ARG A 56 10.69 -6.88 -3.74
C ARG A 56 10.19 -6.05 -4.92
N ASN A 57 11.03 -5.18 -5.47
CA ASN A 57 10.63 -4.28 -6.56
C ASN A 57 10.25 -5.03 -7.84
N ALA A 58 10.93 -6.14 -8.16
CA ALA A 58 10.54 -7.01 -9.28
C ALA A 58 9.19 -7.70 -9.05
N THR A 59 8.87 -8.05 -7.81
CA THR A 59 7.57 -8.66 -7.47
C THR A 59 6.45 -7.61 -7.51
N LEU A 60 6.72 -6.39 -7.04
CA LEU A 60 5.77 -5.28 -7.14
C LEU A 60 5.44 -4.95 -8.61
N SER A 61 6.43 -4.91 -9.51
CA SER A 61 6.19 -4.57 -10.92
C SER A 61 5.38 -5.63 -11.69
N THR A 62 5.46 -6.90 -11.26
CA THR A 62 4.65 -7.98 -11.82
C THR A 62 3.26 -8.05 -11.19
N THR A 63 3.06 -7.45 -10.02
CA THR A 63 1.77 -7.40 -9.31
C THR A 63 0.93 -6.20 -9.75
N PHE A 64 1.54 -5.02 -9.88
CA PHE A 64 0.85 -3.76 -10.13
C PHE A 64 1.07 -3.24 -11.55
N SER A 65 -0.01 -2.80 -12.19
CA SER A 65 0.00 -2.10 -13.48
C SER A 65 0.29 -0.60 -13.32
N TYR A 66 0.05 -0.06 -12.13
CA TYR A 66 0.26 1.34 -11.81
C TYR A 66 0.71 1.50 -10.35
N LEU A 67 1.71 2.37 -10.16
CA LEU A 67 2.12 2.87 -8.85
C LEU A 67 1.91 4.39 -8.87
N GLY A 68 0.95 4.84 -8.06
CA GLY A 68 0.47 6.21 -8.03
C GLY A 68 1.44 7.21 -7.44
N ASN A 69 1.02 8.47 -7.49
CA ASN A 69 1.69 9.58 -6.83
C ASN A 69 0.66 10.59 -6.34
N GLN A 70 1.11 11.55 -5.53
CA GLN A 70 0.23 12.54 -4.87
C GLN A 70 -0.73 13.29 -5.81
N ASN A 71 -0.37 13.47 -7.08
CA ASN A 71 -1.17 14.23 -8.04
C ASN A 71 -2.06 13.35 -8.92
N ASN A 72 -1.86 12.03 -8.91
CA ASN A 72 -2.49 11.10 -9.82
C ASN A 72 -2.96 9.87 -9.04
N PRO A 73 -4.16 9.93 -8.42
CA PRO A 73 -4.78 8.75 -7.82
C PRO A 73 -5.13 7.73 -8.92
N PRO A 74 -5.20 6.42 -8.58
CA PRO A 74 -5.13 5.83 -7.23
C PRO A 74 -3.69 5.53 -6.77
N ASP A 75 -3.51 5.19 -5.49
CA ASP A 75 -2.18 4.84 -4.95
C ASP A 75 -1.52 3.63 -5.65
N ILE A 76 -2.28 2.59 -5.98
CA ILE A 76 -1.84 1.42 -6.78
C ILE A 76 -2.98 0.82 -7.60
N MET A 77 -2.65 0.15 -8.71
CA MET A 77 -3.61 -0.66 -9.49
C MET A 77 -3.03 -2.03 -9.80
N LEU A 78 -3.83 -3.08 -9.63
CA LEU A 78 -3.44 -4.44 -10.00
C LEU A 78 -3.46 -4.63 -11.52
N TRP A 79 -2.65 -5.56 -12.04
CA TRP A 79 -2.81 -6.00 -13.44
C TRP A 79 -4.16 -6.68 -13.64
N GLY A 80 -5.02 -6.07 -14.46
CA GLY A 80 -6.35 -6.62 -14.79
C GLY A 80 -7.30 -6.71 -13.59
N GLY A 81 -7.07 -5.92 -12.53
CA GLY A 81 -7.82 -5.97 -11.29
C GLY A 81 -8.14 -4.58 -10.73
N ASP A 82 -8.35 -4.53 -9.41
CA ASP A 82 -8.84 -3.35 -8.72
C ASP A 82 -7.82 -2.20 -8.65
N ALA A 83 -8.34 -0.99 -8.66
CA ALA A 83 -7.65 0.21 -8.18
C ALA A 83 -7.76 0.27 -6.65
N ILE A 84 -6.67 0.61 -5.98
CA ILE A 84 -6.57 0.60 -4.51
C ILE A 84 -6.05 1.96 -4.05
N GLU A 85 -6.82 2.56 -3.15
CA GLU A 85 -6.48 3.81 -2.45
C GLU A 85 -6.33 3.52 -0.96
N VAL A 86 -5.22 3.95 -0.36
CA VAL A 86 -4.86 3.72 1.03
C VAL A 86 -5.08 5.01 1.83
N LYS A 87 -5.79 4.89 2.95
CA LYS A 87 -6.05 6.03 3.85
C LYS A 87 -5.81 5.63 5.29
N LYS A 88 -4.90 6.33 5.97
CA LYS A 88 -4.80 6.26 7.44
C LYS A 88 -5.88 7.13 8.06
N ILE A 89 -6.71 6.53 8.90
CA ILE A 89 -7.68 7.24 9.73
C ILE A 89 -7.27 7.18 11.20
N GLU A 90 -7.59 8.22 11.98
CA GLU A 90 -7.23 8.28 13.42
C GLU A 90 -8.26 7.58 14.30
N SER A 91 -9.51 7.52 13.85
CA SER A 91 -10.60 6.87 14.55
C SER A 91 -11.59 6.29 13.55
N LYS A 92 -12.35 5.27 13.97
CA LYS A 92 -13.38 4.62 13.13
C LYS A 92 -14.50 5.58 12.72
N SER A 93 -14.72 6.64 13.49
CA SER A 93 -15.74 7.66 13.25
C SER A 93 -15.20 8.91 12.54
N ALA A 94 -13.91 8.93 12.18
CA ALA A 94 -13.35 10.04 11.43
C ALA A 94 -14.03 10.14 10.06
N ALA A 95 -14.38 11.36 9.64
CA ALA A 95 -14.89 11.60 8.30
C ALA A 95 -13.80 11.22 7.28
N LEU A 96 -14.11 10.26 6.40
CA LEU A 96 -13.22 9.84 5.34
C LEU A 96 -13.49 10.67 4.09
N ALA A 97 -12.55 11.57 3.75
CA ALA A 97 -12.60 12.26 2.47
C ALA A 97 -12.31 11.25 1.34
N LEU A 98 -13.28 11.04 0.47
CA LEU A 98 -13.13 10.19 -0.71
C LEU A 98 -12.69 11.09 -1.88
N ASN A 99 -11.45 10.89 -2.35
CA ASN A 99 -10.96 11.54 -3.56
C ASN A 99 -11.49 10.77 -4.78
N SER A 100 -12.79 10.83 -5.03
CA SER A 100 -13.41 10.19 -6.19
C SER A 100 -13.44 11.18 -7.36
N SER A 101 -12.37 11.22 -8.15
CA SER A 101 -12.44 11.71 -9.54
C SER A 101 -12.28 10.51 -10.46
N TYR A 102 -13.22 10.33 -11.40
CA TYR A 102 -13.03 9.36 -12.48
C TYR A 102 -11.84 9.79 -13.35
N PRO A 103 -10.96 8.86 -13.78
CA PRO A 103 -9.91 9.14 -14.75
C PRO A 103 -10.46 9.55 -16.12
#